data_AF-A0A2E3NGM1-F1
#
_entry.id   AF-A0A2E3NGM1-F1
#
_cell.length_a   1.000
_cell.length_b   1.000
_cell.length_c   1.000
_cell.angle_alpha   90.00
_cell.angle_beta   90.00
_cell.angle_gamma   90.00
#
_symmetry.space_group_name_H-M   'P 1'
#
loop_
_entity.id
_entity.type
_entity.pdbx_description
1 polymer ?
#
loop_
_entity_poly.entity_id
_entity_poly.type
_entity_poly.pdbx_seq_one_letter_code
_entity_poly.pdbx_strand_id
1 'polypeptide(L)'
;MWKLAVLARSIPETPVLALDAFSSYEATRECFFIAEVAPNILFDTSLSYNFDFIEDFARSFGAERVVFGTDLYSTPVGRRISHLLPQILESALSDGEKARILSGNARQLFGLA
;
A
#
# COMPACT_ATOMS: atom_id res chain seq x y z
N MET A 1 7.07 -0.10 -12.75
CA MET A 1 6.18 -1.09 -12.12
C MET A 1 5.83 -2.32 -13.00
N TRP A 2 5.89 -2.27 -14.33
CA TRP A 2 5.47 -3.40 -15.20
C TRP A 2 6.16 -4.76 -14.93
N LYS A 3 7.46 -4.77 -14.59
CA LYS A 3 8.17 -6.02 -14.25
C LYS A 3 7.59 -6.70 -13.02
N LEU A 4 7.15 -5.91 -12.03
CA LEU A 4 6.48 -6.41 -10.84
C LEU A 4 5.17 -7.11 -11.21
N ALA A 5 4.36 -6.48 -12.08
CA ALA A 5 3.11 -7.08 -12.56
C ALA A 5 3.36 -8.39 -13.33
N VAL A 6 4.39 -8.46 -14.17
CA VAL A 6 4.77 -9.70 -14.88
C VAL A 6 5.14 -10.80 -13.88
N LEU A 7 5.95 -10.48 -12.86
CA LEU A 7 6.34 -11.44 -11.83
C LEU A 7 5.14 -11.88 -11.00
N ALA A 8 4.34 -10.94 -10.48
CA ALA A 8 3.18 -11.26 -9.65
C ALA A 8 2.19 -12.18 -10.39
N ARG A 9 1.98 -11.95 -11.68
CA ARG A 9 1.12 -12.80 -12.53
C ARG A 9 1.69 -14.19 -12.81
N SER A 10 3.00 -14.41 -12.67
CA SER A 10 3.58 -15.76 -12.79
C SER A 10 3.50 -16.56 -11.49
N ILE A 11 3.16 -15.93 -10.37
CA ILE A 11 2.92 -16.55 -9.05
C ILE A 11 1.60 -16.06 -8.44
N PRO A 12 0.44 -16.28 -9.11
CA PRO A 12 -0.82 -15.64 -8.74
C PRO A 12 -1.34 -16.02 -7.34
N GLU A 13 -0.96 -17.18 -6.82
CA GLU A 13 -1.35 -17.65 -5.48
C GLU A 13 -0.54 -17.03 -4.35
N THR A 14 0.54 -16.32 -4.67
CA THR A 14 1.44 -15.71 -3.69
C THR A 14 1.17 -14.21 -3.61
N PRO A 15 0.77 -13.68 -2.44
CA PRO A 15 0.69 -12.24 -2.24
C PRO A 15 2.06 -11.58 -2.41
N VAL A 16 2.12 -10.45 -3.11
CA VAL A 16 3.35 -9.67 -3.34
C VAL A 16 3.15 -8.27 -2.79
N LEU A 17 4.03 -7.82 -1.90
CA LEU A 17 4.01 -6.43 -1.40
C LEU A 17 4.93 -5.55 -2.26
N ALA A 18 4.34 -4.55 -2.93
CA ALA A 18 5.06 -3.49 -3.63
C ALA A 18 5.52 -2.46 -2.60
N LEU A 19 6.84 -2.33 -2.43
CA LEU A 19 7.45 -1.33 -1.56
C LEU A 19 7.59 0.01 -2.28
N ASP A 20 7.43 1.12 -1.56
CA ASP A 20 7.58 2.51 -2.02
C ASP A 20 6.66 2.83 -3.21
N ALA A 21 5.49 2.20 -3.23
CA ALA A 21 4.65 2.11 -4.42
C ALA A 21 4.16 3.47 -4.93
N PHE A 22 3.86 4.40 -4.01
CA PHE A 22 3.34 5.74 -4.32
C PHE A 22 4.39 6.85 -4.12
N SER A 23 5.68 6.52 -4.24
CA SER A 23 6.81 7.44 -4.00
C SER A 23 6.98 8.55 -5.05
N SER A 24 6.33 8.44 -6.21
CA SER A 24 6.29 9.49 -7.23
C SER A 24 4.91 9.58 -7.90
N TYR A 25 4.69 10.66 -8.64
CA TYR A 25 3.47 10.83 -9.43
C TYR A 25 3.33 9.73 -10.50
N GLU A 26 4.42 9.44 -11.21
CA GLU A 26 4.46 8.39 -12.23
C GLU A 26 4.22 7.01 -11.60
N ALA A 27 4.88 6.71 -10.48
CA ALA A 27 4.71 5.44 -9.77
C ALA A 27 3.27 5.25 -9.28
N THR A 28 2.66 6.30 -8.73
CA THR A 28 1.23 6.32 -8.33
C THR A 28 0.33 5.98 -9.52
N ARG A 29 0.54 6.59 -10.68
CA ARG A 29 -0.25 6.27 -11.89
C ARG A 29 -0.07 4.83 -12.34
N GLU A 30 1.15 4.30 -12.27
CA GLU A 30 1.42 2.91 -12.61
C GLU A 30 0.76 1.93 -11.63
N CYS A 31 0.59 2.30 -10.36
CA CYS A 31 -0.09 1.46 -9.36
C CYS A 31 -1.54 1.14 -9.75
N PHE A 32 -2.31 2.14 -10.24
CA PHE A 32 -3.68 1.92 -10.71
C PHE A 32 -3.71 0.89 -11.84
N PHE A 33 -2.83 1.05 -12.84
CA PHE A 33 -2.75 0.11 -13.96
C PHE A 33 -2.35 -1.29 -13.52
N ILE A 34 -1.33 -1.43 -12.68
CA ILE A 34 -0.86 -2.75 -12.27
C ILE A 34 -1.82 -3.45 -11.31
N ALA A 35 -2.57 -2.71 -10.49
CA ALA A 35 -3.58 -3.27 -9.60
C ALA A 35 -4.73 -3.94 -10.34
N GLU A 36 -5.08 -3.43 -11.53
CA GLU A 36 -6.10 -3.98 -12.42
C GLU A 36 -5.67 -5.33 -13.02
N VAL A 37 -4.39 -5.48 -13.40
CA VAL A 37 -3.90 -6.68 -14.12
C VAL A 37 -3.26 -7.74 -13.21
N ALA A 38 -2.93 -7.39 -11.97
CA ALA A 38 -2.27 -8.28 -11.00
C ALA A 38 -2.93 -8.15 -9.61
N PRO A 39 -4.01 -8.92 -9.34
CA PRO A 39 -4.79 -8.79 -8.11
C PRO A 39 -4.06 -9.26 -6.85
N ASN A 40 -2.99 -10.05 -6.98
CA ASN A 40 -2.19 -10.54 -5.87
C ASN A 40 -1.14 -9.53 -5.36
N ILE A 41 -1.09 -8.32 -5.91
CA ILE A 41 -0.18 -7.26 -5.43
C ILE A 41 -0.87 -6.43 -4.35
N LEU A 42 -0.24 -6.27 -3.19
CA LEU A 42 -0.56 -5.25 -2.19
C LEU A 42 0.45 -4.10 -2.33
N PHE A 43 0.05 -2.91 -1.92
CA PHE A 43 0.82 -1.67 -2.11
C PHE A 43 1.05 -1.02 -0.76
N ASP A 44 2.31 -0.81 -0.40
CA ASP A 44 2.61 -0.14 0.85
C ASP A 44 2.62 1.40 0.71
N THR A 45 2.42 2.10 1.82
CA THR A 45 2.36 3.58 1.84
C THR A 45 3.71 4.24 2.15
N SER A 46 4.82 3.51 2.21
CA SER A 46 6.12 4.14 2.45
C SER A 46 6.43 5.19 1.39
N LEU A 47 7.17 6.23 1.80
CA LEU A 47 7.66 7.32 0.94
C LEU A 47 6.58 8.09 0.17
N SER A 48 5.30 7.84 0.42
CA SER A 48 4.21 8.52 -0.29
C SER A 48 4.07 9.95 0.18
N TYR A 49 3.81 10.86 -0.75
CA TYR A 49 3.72 12.30 -0.44
C TYR A 49 2.42 12.63 0.32
N ASN A 50 1.29 12.10 -0.12
CA ASN A 50 -0.03 12.31 0.48
C ASN A 50 -0.90 11.04 0.38
N PHE A 51 -1.96 11.00 1.18
CA PHE A 51 -2.90 9.88 1.21
C PHE A 51 -4.05 10.04 0.21
N ASP A 52 -4.33 11.24 -0.31
CA ASP A 52 -5.49 11.51 -1.19
C ASP A 52 -5.57 10.53 -2.38
N PHE A 53 -4.46 10.31 -3.10
CA PHE A 53 -4.43 9.37 -4.23
C PHE A 53 -4.53 7.90 -3.79
N ILE A 54 -4.09 7.59 -2.57
CA ILE A 54 -4.15 6.25 -2.00
C ILE A 54 -5.59 5.96 -1.52
N GLU A 55 -6.31 6.97 -1.05
CA GLU A 55 -7.74 6.86 -0.75
C GLU A 55 -8.55 6.57 -2.02
N ASP A 56 -8.28 7.30 -3.12
CA ASP A 56 -8.91 7.03 -4.41
C ASP A 56 -8.54 5.63 -4.96
N PHE A 57 -7.29 5.22 -4.76
CA PHE A 57 -6.83 3.87 -5.09
C PHE A 57 -7.59 2.81 -4.28
N ALA A 58 -7.70 2.98 -2.96
CA ALA A 58 -8.40 2.08 -2.06
C ALA A 58 -9.89 1.98 -2.41
N ARG A 59 -10.53 3.08 -2.82
CA ARG A 59 -11.92 3.06 -3.33
C ARG A 59 -12.08 2.29 -4.62
N SER A 60 -11.07 2.34 -5.49
CA SER A 60 -11.11 1.71 -6.81
C SER A 60 -10.78 0.22 -6.77
N PHE A 61 -9.82 -0.18 -5.93
CA PHE A 61 -9.26 -1.55 -5.90
C PHE A 61 -9.42 -2.28 -4.57
N GLY A 62 -9.96 -1.62 -3.56
CA GLY A 62 -10.19 -2.16 -2.22
C GLY A 62 -9.09 -1.76 -1.22
N ALA A 63 -9.52 -1.37 -0.01
CA ALA A 63 -8.62 -1.04 1.09
C ALA A 63 -7.76 -2.24 1.53
N GLU A 64 -8.19 -3.47 1.27
CA GLU A 64 -7.44 -4.71 1.47
C GLU A 64 -6.15 -4.80 0.65
N ARG A 65 -6.01 -3.94 -0.38
CA ARG A 65 -4.84 -3.87 -1.25
C ARG A 65 -3.78 -2.89 -0.76
N VAL A 66 -4.01 -2.15 0.33
CA VAL A 66 -3.10 -1.11 0.82
C VAL A 66 -2.53 -1.48 2.19
N VAL A 67 -1.23 -1.32 2.39
CA VAL A 67 -0.54 -1.64 3.64
C VAL A 67 0.16 -0.39 4.18
N PHE A 68 -0.09 -0.03 5.44
CA PHE A 68 0.61 1.10 6.04
C PHE A 68 2.12 0.84 6.17
N GLY A 69 2.91 1.70 5.54
CA GLY A 69 4.37 1.67 5.52
C GLY A 69 4.98 2.98 6.02
N THR A 70 6.11 2.88 6.72
CA THR A 70 6.84 4.04 7.28
C THR A 70 8.26 4.19 6.75
N ASP A 71 8.73 3.24 5.95
CA ASP A 71 10.13 3.10 5.52
C ASP A 71 11.14 2.96 6.68
N LEU A 72 10.69 2.54 7.87
CA LEU A 72 11.54 2.33 9.05
C LEU A 72 11.95 0.87 9.26
N TYR A 73 11.83 0.04 8.23
CA TYR A 73 12.31 -1.35 8.24
C TYR A 73 13.83 -1.46 8.01
N SER A 74 14.49 -0.36 7.61
CA SER A 74 15.95 -0.21 7.57
C SER A 74 16.44 0.70 8.71
N THR A 75 17.75 0.75 8.99
CA THR A 75 18.31 1.63 10.03
C THR A 75 17.98 3.08 9.71
N PRO A 76 17.06 3.71 10.44
CA PRO A 76 16.57 5.01 10.04
C PRO A 76 17.55 6.10 10.48
N VAL A 77 17.70 7.14 9.66
CA VAL A 77 18.55 8.30 9.97
C VAL A 77 17.95 9.16 11.11
N GLY A 78 16.73 8.85 11.55
CA GLY A 78 16.08 9.47 12.71
C GLY A 78 14.70 8.86 12.98
N ARG A 79 14.13 9.16 14.16
CA ARG A 79 12.74 8.77 14.47
C ARG A 79 11.80 9.52 13.54
N ARG A 80 10.98 8.80 12.77
CA ARG A 80 9.93 9.38 11.93
C ARG A 80 8.57 8.91 12.42
N ILE A 81 7.65 9.85 12.56
CA ILE A 81 6.21 9.56 12.62
C ILE A 81 5.73 9.79 11.19
N SER A 82 5.12 8.79 10.57
CA SER A 82 4.60 8.95 9.21
C SER A 82 3.52 10.02 9.21
N HIS A 83 3.67 11.03 8.35
CA HIS A 83 2.67 12.07 8.13
C HIS A 83 1.39 11.52 7.50
N LEU A 84 1.42 10.30 6.96
CA LEU A 84 0.24 9.64 6.42
C LEU A 84 -0.69 9.11 7.51
N LEU A 85 -0.19 8.82 8.72
CA LEU A 85 -1.04 8.33 9.81
C LEU A 85 -2.22 9.28 10.10
N PRO A 86 -2.01 10.58 10.39
CA PRO A 86 -3.13 11.50 10.59
C PRO A 86 -4.02 11.62 9.34
N GLN A 87 -3.46 11.60 8.12
CA GLN A 87 -4.26 11.67 6.88
C GLN A 87 -5.16 10.45 6.71
N ILE A 88 -4.68 9.24 7.04
CA ILE A 88 -5.50 8.02 7.04
C ILE A 88 -6.63 8.14 8.05
N LEU A 89 -6.37 8.65 9.25
CA LEU A 89 -7.38 8.82 10.29
C LEU A 89 -8.47 9.83 9.87
N GLU A 90 -8.09 10.90 9.18
CA GLU A 90 -8.97 11.96 8.71
C GLU A 90 -9.67 11.64 7.37
N SER A 91 -9.21 10.61 6.64
CA SER A 91 -9.81 10.18 5.37
C SER A 91 -11.28 9.79 5.49
N ALA A 92 -11.99 9.76 4.36
CA ALA A 92 -13.40 9.36 4.32
C ALA A 92 -13.59 7.84 4.16
N LEU A 93 -12.53 7.04 4.31
CA LEU A 93 -12.64 5.59 4.48
C LEU A 93 -13.38 5.25 5.78
N SER A 94 -14.08 4.12 5.80
CA SER A 94 -14.69 3.60 7.02
C SER A 94 -13.64 3.18 8.05
N ASP A 95 -14.04 3.09 9.32
CA ASP A 95 -13.16 2.62 10.39
C ASP A 95 -12.60 1.20 10.12
N GLY A 96 -13.41 0.34 9.48
CA GLY A 96 -12.99 -0.99 9.07
C GLY A 96 -11.88 -0.97 8.01
N GLU A 97 -12.03 -0.11 7.00
CA GLU A 97 -11.01 0.07 5.95
C GLU A 97 -9.73 0.69 6.52
N LYS A 98 -9.84 1.70 7.38
CA LYS A 98 -8.70 2.29 8.10
C LYS A 98 -7.97 1.24 8.92
N ALA A 99 -8.69 0.41 9.67
CA ALA A 99 -8.11 -0.68 10.46
C ALA A 99 -7.40 -1.74 9.59
N ARG A 100 -7.96 -2.06 8.41
CA ARG A 100 -7.32 -2.95 7.42
C ARG A 100 -6.00 -2.38 6.95
N ILE A 101 -5.96 -1.12 6.52
CA ILE A 101 -4.75 -0.45 6.02
C ILE A 101 -3.68 -0.33 7.12
N LEU A 102 -4.07 0.15 8.31
CA LEU A 102 -3.13 0.43 9.40
C LEU A 102 -2.55 -0.83 10.05
N SER A 103 -3.20 -1.99 9.93
CA SER A 103 -2.69 -3.22 10.54
C SER A 103 -3.20 -4.52 9.94
N GLY A 104 -4.50 -4.60 9.60
CA GLY A 104 -5.14 -5.87 9.24
C GLY A 104 -4.52 -6.56 8.03
N ASN A 105 -4.16 -5.80 6.99
CA ASN A 105 -3.56 -6.33 5.78
C ASN A 105 -2.13 -6.84 6.02
N ALA A 106 -1.32 -6.09 6.79
CA ALA A 106 0.02 -6.52 7.17
C ALA A 106 -0.02 -7.80 8.04
N ARG A 107 -0.94 -7.86 9.01
CA ARG A 107 -1.15 -9.04 9.85
C ARG A 107 -1.46 -10.28 9.01
N GLN A 108 -2.42 -10.15 8.09
CA GLN A 108 -2.78 -11.23 7.17
C GLN A 108 -1.60 -11.64 6.27
N LEU A 109 -0.89 -10.67 5.68
CA LEU A 109 0.23 -10.91 4.77
C LEU A 109 1.39 -11.66 5.45
N PHE A 110 1.73 -11.27 6.69
CA PHE A 110 2.87 -11.83 7.42
C PHE A 110 2.49 -12.98 8.36
N GLY A 111 1.24 -13.44 8.35
CA GLY A 111 0.78 -14.53 9.21
C GLY A 111 0.82 -14.19 10.70
N LEU A 112 0.61 -12.92 11.06
CA LEU A 112 0.61 -12.43 12.43
C LEU A 112 -0.83 -12.42 12.97
N ALA A 113 -1.10 -13.19 14.03
CA ALA A 113 -2.39 -13.23 14.73
C ALA A 113 -2.69 -11.90 15.43
#